data_AF-A0A0V8RV01-F1
#
_entry.id   AF-A0A0V8RV01-F1
#
_cell.length_a   1.000
_cell.length_b   1.000
_cell.length_c   1.000
_cell.angle_alpha   90.00
_cell.angle_beta   90.00
_cell.angle_gamma   90.00
#
_symmetry.space_group_name_H-M   'P 1'
#
loop_
_entity.id
_entity.type
_entity.pdbx_description
1 polymer ?
#
loop_
_entity_poly.entity_id
_entity_poly.type
_entity_poly.pdbx_seq_one_letter_code
_entity_poly.pdbx_strand_id
1 'polypeptide(L)'
;MEGIEKVSIGGKTPLSSALYNLILLARRERLRDRSLRIRAFLITDGKANVPLYGDIKDEIIRLGREIRRSNIELTIYDTRTSEIDPGISYIPLLSEAAGAKVYKV
;
A
#
# COMPACT_ATOMS: atom_id res chain seq x y z
N MET A 1 -23.53 -3.25 -6.37
CA MET A 1 -22.76 -2.29 -5.55
C MET A 1 -22.74 -2.63 -4.05
N GLU A 2 -23.44 -3.67 -3.58
CA GLU A 2 -23.60 -3.98 -2.13
C GLU A 2 -22.32 -4.23 -1.32
N GLY A 3 -21.17 -4.47 -1.95
CA GLY A 3 -19.91 -4.75 -1.25
C GLY A 3 -19.17 -3.51 -0.72
N ILE A 4 -19.28 -2.36 -1.40
CA ILE A 4 -18.57 -1.14 -1.03
C ILE A 4 -19.22 -0.47 0.19
N GLU A 5 -20.55 -0.51 0.26
CA GLU A 5 -21.34 0.09 1.34
C GLU A 5 -21.09 -0.55 2.71
N LYS A 6 -20.60 -1.79 2.72
CA LYS A 6 -20.30 -2.57 3.94
C LYS A 6 -18.83 -2.51 4.36
N VAL A 7 -17.98 -1.79 3.63
CA VAL A 7 -16.57 -1.63 3.99
C VAL A 7 -16.49 -0.83 5.29
N SER A 8 -15.92 -1.44 6.34
CA SER A 8 -15.73 -0.77 7.61
C SER A 8 -14.81 0.44 7.44
N ILE A 9 -15.32 1.61 7.79
CA ILE A 9 -14.58 2.87 7.78
C ILE A 9 -14.11 3.11 9.21
N GLY A 10 -12.81 2.92 9.48
CA GLY A 10 -12.27 3.03 10.83
C GLY A 10 -10.78 2.73 10.88
N GLY A 11 -9.98 3.78 11.08
CA GLY A 11 -8.52 3.75 11.03
C GLY A 11 -7.90 2.90 12.12
N LYS A 12 -7.22 1.82 11.72
CA LYS A 12 -6.18 1.11 12.47
C LYS A 12 -5.40 0.10 11.64
N THR A 13 -5.81 -0.24 10.42
CA THR A 13 -5.03 -1.16 9.57
C THR A 13 -3.66 -0.54 9.28
N PRO A 14 -2.57 -1.10 9.82
CA PRO A 14 -1.25 -0.55 9.59
C PRO A 14 -0.90 -0.64 8.10
N LEU A 15 -0.25 0.39 7.56
CA LEU A 15 0.17 0.42 6.15
C LEU A 15 0.98 -0.84 5.79
N SER A 16 1.95 -1.21 6.64
CA SER A 16 2.74 -2.44 6.48
C SER A 16 1.86 -3.71 6.37
N SER A 17 0.79 -3.81 7.17
CA SER A 17 -0.15 -4.94 7.13
C SER A 17 -0.90 -5.01 5.79
N ALA A 18 -1.38 -3.87 5.31
CA ALA A 18 -2.07 -3.79 4.02
C ALA A 18 -1.16 -4.21 2.86
N LEU A 19 0.08 -3.72 2.84
CA LEU A 19 1.07 -4.07 1.80
C LEU A 19 1.46 -5.55 1.86
N TYR A 20 1.66 -6.09 3.07
CA TYR A 20 1.96 -7.52 3.24
C TYR A 20 0.81 -8.41 2.76
N ASN A 21 -0.42 -8.09 3.16
CA ASN A 21 -1.60 -8.84 2.75
C ASN A 21 -1.82 -8.78 1.23
N LEU A 22 -1.55 -7.63 0.59
CA LEU A 22 -1.56 -7.51 -0.86
C LEU A 22 -0.58 -8.49 -1.53
N ILE A 23 0.66 -8.59 -1.02
CA ILE A 23 1.66 -9.52 -1.55
C ILE A 23 1.20 -10.96 -1.38
N LEU A 24 0.68 -11.33 -0.20
CA LEU A 24 0.17 -12.69 0.05
C LEU A 24 -0.99 -13.04 -0.88
N LEU A 25 -1.95 -12.12 -1.04
CA LEU A 25 -3.08 -12.30 -1.95
C LEU A 25 -2.62 -12.47 -3.39
N ALA A 26 -1.73 -11.60 -3.87
CA ALA A 26 -1.19 -11.69 -5.23
C ALA A 26 -0.45 -13.01 -5.46
N ARG A 27 0.34 -13.48 -4.49
CA ARG A 27 1.02 -14.79 -4.56
C ARG A 27 0.01 -15.92 -4.61
N ARG A 28 -1.01 -15.91 -3.75
CA ARG A 28 -2.05 -16.94 -3.69
C ARG A 28 -2.80 -17.06 -5.01
N GLU A 29 -3.24 -15.93 -5.59
CA GLU A 29 -3.99 -15.97 -6.85
C GLU A 29 -3.10 -16.43 -8.02
N ARG A 30 -1.80 -16.09 -8.02
CA ARG A 30 -0.86 -16.57 -9.04
C ARG A 30 -0.47 -18.04 -8.93
N LEU A 31 -0.67 -18.67 -7.77
CA LEU A 31 -0.57 -20.13 -7.68
C LEU A 31 -1.65 -20.81 -8.53
N ARG A 32 -2.81 -20.16 -8.71
CA ARG A 32 -3.91 -20.66 -9.53
C ARG A 32 -3.74 -20.33 -11.00
N ASP A 33 -3.28 -19.11 -11.31
CA ASP A 33 -2.98 -18.68 -12.68
C ASP A 33 -1.72 -17.80 -12.72
N ARG A 34 -0.65 -18.35 -13.31
CA ARG A 34 0.65 -17.67 -13.41
C ARG A 34 0.66 -16.47 -14.36
N SER A 35 -0.32 -16.36 -15.25
CA SER A 35 -0.44 -15.26 -16.22
C SER A 35 -1.12 -14.01 -15.64
N LEU A 36 -1.70 -14.11 -14.44
CA LEU A 36 -2.41 -13.02 -13.77
C LEU A 36 -1.53 -11.77 -13.58
N ARG A 37 -1.97 -10.70 -14.21
CA ARG A 37 -1.49 -9.34 -13.96
C ARG A 37 -2.26 -8.74 -12.79
N ILE A 38 -1.52 -8.25 -11.80
CA ILE A 38 -2.11 -7.69 -10.58
C ILE A 38 -1.90 -6.18 -10.60
N ARG A 39 -3.00 -5.44 -10.47
CA ARG A 39 -2.99 -4.00 -10.26
C ARG A 39 -3.58 -3.70 -8.89
N ALA A 40 -2.88 -2.87 -8.13
CA ALA A 40 -3.26 -2.48 -6.79
C ALA A 40 -3.46 -0.96 -6.72
N PHE A 41 -4.50 -0.54 -6.00
CA PHE A 41 -4.79 0.85 -5.73
C PHE A 41 -4.74 1.07 -4.22
N LEU A 42 -3.86 1.96 -3.78
CA LEU A 42 -3.72 2.35 -2.39
C LEU A 42 -4.26 3.77 -2.23
N ILE A 43 -5.32 3.93 -1.46
CA ILE A 43 -5.91 5.23 -1.13
C ILE A 43 -5.51 5.52 0.32
N THR A 44 -4.67 6.53 0.54
CA THR A 44 -4.08 6.77 1.86
C THR A 44 -3.57 8.21 2.03
N ASP A 45 -3.56 8.68 3.27
CA ASP A 45 -2.83 9.88 3.68
C ASP A 45 -1.34 9.59 3.95
N GLY A 46 -0.93 8.32 3.88
CA GLY A 46 0.46 7.89 4.05
C GLY A 46 0.94 7.86 5.49
N LYS A 47 0.04 8.08 6.47
CA LYS A 47 0.39 8.03 7.88
C LYS A 47 0.47 6.59 8.34
N ALA A 48 1.69 6.14 8.65
CA ALA A 48 1.89 4.82 9.22
C ALA A 48 1.86 4.94 10.74
N ASN A 49 0.78 4.43 11.35
CA ASN A 49 0.52 4.64 12.77
C ASN A 49 1.13 3.53 13.65
N VAL A 50 1.55 2.39 13.07
CA VAL A 50 2.12 1.24 13.81
C VAL A 50 3.00 0.39 12.86
N PRO A 51 4.30 0.13 13.14
CA PRO A 51 5.08 -0.89 12.43
C PRO A 51 4.56 -2.30 12.77
N LEU A 52 4.70 -3.26 11.85
CA LEU A 52 4.44 -4.66 12.18
C LEU A 52 5.57 -5.24 13.06
N TYR A 53 6.81 -4.85 12.78
CA TYR A 53 8.05 -5.26 13.42
C TYR A 53 9.12 -4.15 13.26
N GLY A 54 9.77 -3.75 14.36
CA GLY A 54 10.95 -2.88 14.30
C GLY A 54 10.69 -1.50 13.66
N ASP A 55 11.61 -1.07 12.79
CA ASP A 55 11.59 0.26 12.17
C ASP A 55 10.65 0.31 10.96
N ILE A 56 9.64 1.19 11.04
CA ILE A 56 8.61 1.36 10.02
C ILE A 56 9.18 1.76 8.64
N LYS A 57 10.25 2.56 8.60
CA LYS A 57 10.86 3.01 7.34
C LYS A 57 11.43 1.82 6.59
N ASP A 58 12.17 0.96 7.30
CA ASP A 58 12.75 -0.26 6.73
C ASP A 58 11.67 -1.25 6.28
N GLU A 59 10.59 -1.38 7.05
CA GLU A 59 9.44 -2.19 6.64
C GLU A 59 8.82 -1.72 5.32
N ILE A 60 8.56 -0.42 5.20
CA ILE A 60 7.96 0.16 4.00
C ILE A 60 8.87 -0.03 2.80
N ILE A 61 10.19 0.17 2.94
CA ILE A 61 11.16 -0.08 1.86
C ILE A 61 11.15 -1.55 1.46
N ARG A 62 11.19 -2.46 2.45
CA ARG A 62 11.22 -3.91 2.19
C ARG A 62 9.95 -4.36 1.46
N LEU A 63 8.78 -3.96 1.95
CA LEU A 63 7.50 -4.31 1.37
C LEU A 63 7.33 -3.67 -0.02
N GLY A 64 7.73 -2.41 -0.21
CA GLY A 64 7.73 -1.76 -1.51
C GLY A 64 8.59 -2.49 -2.55
N ARG A 65 9.81 -2.89 -2.18
CA ARG A 65 10.69 -3.69 -3.05
C ARG A 65 10.07 -5.05 -3.39
N GLU A 66 9.41 -5.71 -2.45
CA GLU A 66 8.73 -6.98 -2.69
C GLU A 66 7.49 -6.83 -3.59
N ILE A 67 6.75 -5.74 -3.50
CA ILE A 67 5.66 -5.39 -4.43
C ILE A 67 6.23 -5.26 -5.86
N ARG A 68 7.31 -4.50 -6.02
CA ARG A 68 7.98 -4.33 -7.31
C ARG A 68 8.50 -5.65 -7.89
N ARG A 69 9.21 -6.43 -7.07
CA ARG A 69 9.71 -7.77 -7.46
C ARG A 69 8.59 -8.74 -7.82
N SER A 70 7.43 -8.58 -7.18
CA SER A 70 6.24 -9.34 -7.49
C SER A 70 5.49 -8.80 -8.72
N ASN A 71 6.02 -7.86 -9.51
CA ASN A 71 5.32 -7.30 -10.68
C ASN A 71 3.86 -6.90 -10.36
N ILE A 72 3.64 -6.27 -9.20
CA ILE A 72 2.34 -5.71 -8.82
C ILE A 72 2.36 -4.24 -9.25
N GLU A 73 1.45 -3.87 -10.15
CA GLU A 73 1.30 -2.47 -10.58
C GLU A 73 0.60 -1.67 -9.47
N LEU A 74 1.38 -0.99 -8.63
CA LEU A 74 0.85 -0.16 -7.55
C LEU A 74 0.58 1.27 -8.03
N THR A 75 -0.62 1.77 -7.75
CA THR A 75 -1.00 3.17 -7.88
C THR A 75 -1.44 3.70 -6.52
N ILE A 76 -0.92 4.84 -6.13
CA ILE A 76 -1.21 5.51 -4.86
C ILE A 76 -2.06 6.74 -5.14
N TYR A 77 -3.20 6.84 -4.47
CA TYR A 77 -4.04 8.02 -4.39
C TYR A 77 -3.81 8.67 -3.04
N ASP A 78 -3.09 9.79 -3.05
CA ASP A 78 -2.72 10.57 -1.90
C ASP A 78 -3.88 11.49 -1.49
N THR A 79 -4.43 11.23 -0.30
CA THR A 79 -5.61 11.94 0.22
C THR A 79 -5.26 13.09 1.18
N ARG A 80 -3.97 13.48 1.28
CA ARG A 80 -3.57 14.59 2.15
C ARG A 80 -4.07 15.92 1.61
N THR A 81 -4.85 16.62 2.45
CA THR A 81 -5.55 17.86 2.11
C THR A 81 -4.69 19.13 2.27
N SER A 82 -3.62 19.09 3.07
CA SER A 82 -2.72 20.23 3.29
C SER A 82 -1.30 19.95 2.81
N GLU A 83 -0.59 20.97 2.33
CA GLU A 83 0.86 20.90 2.08
C GLU A 83 1.66 20.75 3.38
N ILE A 84 1.09 21.23 4.49
CA ILE A 84 1.63 21.12 5.84
C ILE A 84 0.74 20.10 6.56
N ASP A 85 1.10 18.82 6.44
CA ASP A 85 0.55 17.75 7.27
C ASP A 85 1.60 17.44 8.36
N PRO A 86 1.31 17.64 9.65
CA PRO A 86 2.31 17.50 10.72
C PRO A 86 2.84 16.08 10.93
N GLY A 87 2.32 15.07 10.20
CA GLY A 87 2.80 13.68 10.25
C GLY A 87 3.81 13.33 9.16
N ILE A 88 4.75 12.42 9.47
CA ILE A 88 5.63 11.83 8.46
C ILE A 88 4.78 10.96 7.52
N SER A 89 4.77 11.32 6.23
CA SER A 89 4.16 10.49 5.19
C SER A 89 5.19 9.54 4.60
N TYR A 90 4.83 8.26 4.53
CA TYR A 90 5.65 7.23 3.91
C TYR A 90 5.35 7.06 2.41
N ILE A 91 4.46 7.85 1.83
CA ILE A 91 4.11 7.79 0.39
C ILE A 91 5.34 7.97 -0.50
N PRO A 92 6.23 8.97 -0.31
CA PRO A 92 7.39 9.14 -1.18
C PRO A 92 8.32 7.92 -1.14
N LEU A 93 8.54 7.38 0.06
CA LEU A 93 9.41 6.23 0.26
C LEU A 93 8.83 4.96 -0.38
N LEU A 94 7.53 4.73 -0.18
CA LEU A 94 6.82 3.60 -0.75
C LEU A 94 6.77 3.70 -2.27
N SER A 95 6.51 4.89 -2.83
CA SER A 95 6.41 5.07 -4.28
C SER A 95 7.75 4.79 -4.95
N GLU A 96 8.86 5.25 -4.38
CA GLU A 96 10.20 4.97 -4.88
C GLU A 96 10.51 3.46 -4.80
N ALA A 97 10.31 2.85 -3.63
CA ALA A 97 10.63 1.43 -3.42
C ALA A 97 9.79 0.50 -4.30
N ALA A 98 8.50 0.82 -4.49
CA ALA A 98 7.57 0.03 -5.29
C ALA A 98 7.59 0.38 -6.79
N GLY A 99 8.17 1.52 -7.18
CA GLY A 99 8.00 2.07 -8.54
C GLY A 99 6.55 2.47 -8.83
N ALA A 100 5.82 2.96 -7.82
CA ALA A 100 4.40 3.25 -7.90
C ALA A 100 4.12 4.63 -8.51
N LYS A 101 2.99 4.75 -9.22
CA LYS A 101 2.46 6.06 -9.65
C LYS A 101 1.71 6.70 -8.49
N VAL A 102 1.85 8.01 -8.32
CA VAL A 102 1.17 8.77 -7.28
C VAL A 102 0.27 9.83 -7.91
N TYR A 103 -0.99 9.88 -7.48
CA TYR A 103 -1.96 10.91 -7.85
C TYR A 103 -2.48 11.57 -6.57
N LYS A 104 -2.51 12.90 -6.56
CA LYS A 104 -3.16 13.65 -5.48
C LYS A 104 -4.65 13.79 -5.78
N VAL A 105 -5.50 13.57 -4.77
CA VAL A 105 -6.97 13.55 -4.90
C VAL A 105 -7.62 14.53 -3.93
#